data_AF-A0A3P8J4L2-F1
#
_entry.id   AF-A0A3P8J4L2-F1
#
_cell.length_a   1.000
_cell.length_b   1.000
_cell.length_c   1.000
_cell.angle_alpha   90.00
_cell.angle_beta   90.00
_cell.angle_gamma   90.00
#
_symmetry.space_group_name_H-M   'P 1'
#
loop_
_entity.id
_entity.type
_entity.pdbx_description
1 polymer ?
#
loop_
_entity_poly.entity_id
_entity_poly.type
_entity_poly.pdbx_seq_one_letter_code
_entity_poly.pdbx_strand_id
1 'polypeptide(L)'
;MQGTGALTLAGDRLSQGSNGRWLTAGDLSLSGKTLNTAGTTQGHNLIAQADSWTNNGSVLATGNLNATLGASLLNNGDLMRPGQCRAERARADQPRQHPFVRRNVARRNNLHQ
;
A
#
# COMPACT_ATOMS: atom_id res chain seq x y z
N MET A 1 -10.22 19.00 5.60
CA MET A 1 -11.03 18.83 6.82
C MET A 1 -10.17 18.12 7.86
N GLN A 2 -10.20 18.59 9.10
CA GLN A 2 -9.46 18.01 10.22
C GLN A 2 -10.34 17.98 11.47
N GLY A 3 -10.26 16.91 12.25
CA GLY A 3 -10.95 16.76 13.53
C GLY A 3 -10.10 16.00 14.55
N THR A 4 -10.49 16.06 15.83
CA THR A 4 -9.85 15.32 16.93
C THR A 4 -10.71 14.14 17.43
N GLY A 5 -12.02 14.15 17.17
CA GLY A 5 -12.97 13.07 17.47
C GLY A 5 -13.46 12.36 16.20
N ALA A 6 -14.53 11.56 16.29
CA ALA A 6 -15.07 10.87 15.13
C ALA A 6 -15.46 11.85 14.01
N LEU A 7 -15.16 11.49 12.77
CA LEU A 7 -15.50 12.23 11.56
C LEU A 7 -16.24 11.31 10.60
N THR A 8 -17.48 11.68 10.24
CA THR A 8 -18.31 10.95 9.28
C THR A 8 -18.54 11.80 8.05
N LEU A 9 -18.26 11.25 6.87
CA LEU A 9 -18.59 11.83 5.57
C LEU A 9 -19.54 10.88 4.86
N ALA A 10 -20.69 11.40 4.42
CA ALA A 10 -21.70 10.63 3.71
C ALA A 10 -22.19 11.36 2.46
N GLY A 11 -22.43 10.62 1.37
CA GLY A 11 -23.00 11.13 0.13
C GLY A 11 -22.75 10.18 -1.05
N ASP A 12 -23.52 10.31 -2.14
CA ASP A 12 -23.39 9.40 -3.29
C ASP A 12 -21.95 9.33 -3.85
N ARG A 13 -21.25 10.47 -3.91
CA ARG A 13 -19.84 10.55 -4.32
C ARG A 13 -19.05 11.38 -3.32
N LEU A 14 -18.04 10.77 -2.71
CA LEU A 14 -17.05 11.48 -1.91
C LEU A 14 -15.75 11.56 -2.69
N SER A 15 -15.24 12.77 -2.92
CA SER A 15 -14.01 12.99 -3.70
C SER A 15 -13.13 14.02 -3.03
N GLN A 16 -11.84 13.73 -2.94
CA GLN A 16 -10.81 14.71 -2.58
C GLN A 16 -9.63 14.62 -3.55
N GLY A 17 -9.09 15.78 -3.94
CA GLY A 17 -7.98 15.89 -4.89
C GLY A 17 -6.61 15.62 -4.24
N SER A 18 -5.53 15.73 -5.02
CA SER A 18 -4.15 15.48 -4.54
C SER A 18 -3.73 16.32 -3.34
N ASN A 19 -4.21 17.56 -3.27
CA ASN A 19 -3.97 18.46 -2.13
C ASN A 19 -5.04 18.31 -1.02
N GLY A 20 -6.02 17.43 -1.22
CA GLY A 20 -7.13 17.19 -0.32
C GLY A 20 -6.70 16.43 0.92
N ARG A 21 -7.35 16.73 2.05
CA ARG A 21 -7.05 16.11 3.35
C ARG A 21 -8.34 15.83 4.12
N TRP A 22 -8.56 14.57 4.49
CA TRP A 22 -9.58 14.15 5.45
C TRP A 22 -8.87 13.50 6.63
N LEU A 23 -8.74 14.23 7.73
CA LEU A 23 -7.90 13.84 8.84
C LEU A 23 -8.71 13.81 10.13
N THR A 24 -8.58 12.74 10.90
CA THR A 24 -9.02 12.71 12.28
C THR A 24 -8.08 11.87 13.16
N ALA A 25 -8.01 12.22 14.45
CA ALA A 25 -7.38 11.39 15.48
C ALA A 25 -8.31 10.27 16.00
N GLY A 26 -9.62 10.36 15.75
CA GLY A 26 -10.63 9.35 16.10
C GLY A 26 -11.06 8.51 14.89
N ASP A 27 -12.27 7.97 14.93
CA ASP A 27 -12.80 7.15 13.83
C ASP A 27 -13.14 8.00 12.60
N LEU A 28 -12.73 7.54 11.42
CA LEU A 28 -13.10 8.12 10.13
C LEU A 28 -14.07 7.18 9.41
N SER A 29 -15.33 7.59 9.26
CA SER A 29 -16.33 6.84 8.51
C SER A 29 -16.65 7.52 7.18
N LEU A 30 -16.49 6.79 6.08
CA LEU A 30 -16.75 7.22 4.72
C LEU A 30 -17.86 6.35 4.12
N SER A 31 -19.00 6.94 3.78
CA SER A 31 -20.15 6.21 3.23
C SER A 31 -20.64 6.86 1.94
N GLY A 32 -20.76 6.08 0.86
CA GLY A 32 -21.25 6.56 -0.42
C GLY A 32 -21.39 5.46 -1.45
N LYS A 33 -21.61 5.80 -2.72
CA LYS A 33 -21.49 4.84 -3.83
C LYS A 33 -20.09 4.85 -4.41
N THR A 34 -19.50 6.04 -4.57
CA THR A 34 -18.16 6.20 -5.13
C THR A 34 -17.25 6.99 -4.20
N LEU A 35 -16.07 6.43 -3.90
CA LEU A 35 -15.00 7.09 -3.14
C LEU A 35 -13.80 7.37 -4.05
N ASN A 36 -13.29 8.60 -4.04
CA ASN A 36 -12.05 8.98 -4.73
C ASN A 36 -11.13 9.76 -3.79
N THR A 37 -9.96 9.18 -3.49
CA THR A 37 -8.97 9.78 -2.58
C THR A 37 -7.62 9.91 -3.29
N ALA A 38 -7.23 11.13 -3.67
CA ALA A 38 -5.96 11.41 -4.33
C ALA A 38 -4.91 12.08 -3.43
N GLY A 39 -5.31 12.63 -2.29
CA GLY A 39 -4.49 13.24 -1.25
C GLY A 39 -4.41 12.39 0.01
N THR A 40 -4.47 13.01 1.19
CA THR A 40 -4.30 12.28 2.47
C THR A 40 -5.62 11.97 3.15
N THR A 41 -5.81 10.71 3.53
CA THR A 41 -6.96 10.24 4.31
C THR A 41 -6.46 9.54 5.57
N GLN A 42 -6.80 10.05 6.75
CA GLN A 42 -6.30 9.52 8.03
C GLN A 42 -7.40 9.43 9.09
N GLY A 43 -7.42 8.29 9.79
CA GLY A 43 -8.21 8.06 11.00
C GLY A 43 -7.52 7.06 11.94
N HIS A 44 -7.99 6.97 13.18
CA HIS A 44 -7.61 5.87 14.07
C HIS A 44 -8.21 4.57 13.56
N ASN A 45 -9.54 4.45 13.55
CA ASN A 45 -10.22 3.44 12.75
C ASN A 45 -10.78 4.09 11.48
N LEU A 46 -10.51 3.54 10.31
CA LEU A 46 -11.09 3.97 9.04
C LEU A 46 -12.13 2.95 8.59
N ILE A 47 -13.37 3.37 8.43
CA ILE A 47 -14.46 2.54 7.89
C ILE A 47 -14.88 3.15 6.56
N ALA A 48 -14.83 2.36 5.49
CA ALA A 48 -15.25 2.74 4.15
C ALA A 48 -16.38 1.81 3.69
N GLN A 49 -17.52 2.37 3.34
CA GLN A 49 -18.66 1.66 2.77
C GLN A 49 -18.98 2.30 1.41
N ALA A 50 -18.75 1.57 0.33
CA ALA A 50 -19.03 2.05 -1.01
C ALA A 50 -19.26 0.95 -2.04
N ASP A 51 -19.70 1.30 -3.23
CA ASP A 51 -19.67 0.36 -4.36
C ASP A 51 -18.25 0.30 -4.92
N SER A 52 -17.63 1.46 -5.17
CA SER A 52 -16.27 1.54 -5.72
C SER A 52 -15.40 2.58 -5.01
N TRP A 53 -14.13 2.24 -4.84
CA TRP A 53 -13.12 3.14 -4.29
C TRP A 53 -11.89 3.21 -5.18
N THR A 54 -11.54 4.42 -5.62
CA THR A 54 -10.23 4.74 -6.22
C THR A 54 -9.37 5.49 -5.21
N ASN A 55 -8.20 4.94 -4.89
CA ASN A 55 -7.18 5.62 -4.09
C ASN A 55 -5.94 5.90 -4.95
N ASN A 56 -5.65 7.16 -5.20
CA ASN A 56 -4.43 7.64 -5.85
C ASN A 56 -3.50 8.39 -4.86
N GLY A 57 -3.88 8.48 -3.59
CA GLY A 57 -3.14 9.17 -2.54
C GLY A 57 -2.70 8.25 -1.42
N SER A 58 -2.62 8.80 -0.21
CA SER A 58 -2.17 8.05 0.98
C SER A 58 -3.31 7.90 1.97
N VAL A 59 -3.58 6.65 2.34
CA VAL A 59 -4.55 6.30 3.38
C VAL A 59 -3.80 5.69 4.55
N LEU A 60 -4.00 6.26 5.74
CA LEU A 60 -3.41 5.78 6.98
C LEU A 60 -4.50 5.52 8.01
N ALA A 61 -4.67 4.26 8.40
CA ALA A 61 -5.41 3.91 9.59
C ALA A 61 -4.42 3.49 10.68
N THR A 62 -4.37 4.24 11.79
CA THR A 62 -3.40 3.95 12.86
C THR A 62 -3.83 2.77 13.75
N GLY A 63 -5.12 2.44 13.75
CA GLY A 63 -5.70 1.21 14.29
C GLY A 63 -6.23 0.32 13.17
N ASN A 64 -7.55 0.23 13.02
CA ASN A 64 -8.17 -0.62 12.00
C ASN A 64 -8.55 0.17 10.74
N LEU A 65 -8.40 -0.44 9.57
CA LEU A 65 -9.13 -0.05 8.36
C LEU A 65 -10.20 -1.13 8.07
N ASN A 66 -11.35 -0.78 7.57
CA ASN A 66 -12.37 -1.73 7.17
C ASN A 66 -13.05 -1.16 5.94
N ALA A 67 -13.04 -1.91 4.85
CA ALA A 67 -13.60 -1.49 3.59
C ALA A 67 -14.59 -2.54 3.12
N THR A 68 -15.86 -2.18 3.08
CA THR A 68 -16.93 -2.97 2.47
C THR A 68 -17.22 -2.37 1.11
N LEU A 69 -16.83 -3.07 0.04
CA LEU A 69 -16.96 -2.60 -1.33
C LEU A 69 -17.92 -3.50 -2.12
N GLY A 70 -18.91 -2.90 -2.78
CA GLY A 70 -19.89 -3.62 -3.58
C GLY A 70 -19.37 -4.10 -4.94
N ALA A 71 -18.34 -3.44 -5.48
CA ALA A 71 -17.82 -3.71 -6.82
C ALA A 71 -16.29 -3.73 -6.89
N SER A 72 -15.59 -2.63 -6.59
CA SER A 72 -14.14 -2.56 -6.87
C SER A 72 -13.32 -1.65 -5.95
N LEU A 73 -12.05 -2.02 -5.78
CA LEU A 73 -10.98 -1.18 -5.23
C LEU A 73 -9.89 -1.00 -6.29
N LEU A 74 -9.65 0.23 -6.71
CA LEU A 74 -8.48 0.60 -7.50
C LEU A 74 -7.52 1.40 -6.63
N ASN A 75 -6.43 0.79 -6.20
CA ASN A 75 -5.41 1.44 -5.38
C ASN A 75 -4.12 1.67 -6.18
N ASN A 76 -3.89 2.92 -6.58
CA ASN A 76 -2.66 3.39 -7.23
C ASN A 76 -1.73 4.14 -6.26
N GLY A 77 -2.17 4.40 -5.03
CA GLY A 77 -1.38 5.01 -3.97
C GLY A 77 -1.09 4.03 -2.82
N ASP A 78 -1.01 4.57 -1.60
CA ASP A 78 -0.65 3.80 -0.41
C ASP A 78 -1.87 3.52 0.48
N LEU A 79 -2.00 2.27 0.93
CA LEU A 79 -2.87 1.88 2.04
C LEU A 79 -2.00 1.35 3.16
N MET A 80 -1.84 2.15 4.23
CA MET A 80 -0.97 1.81 5.35
C MET A 80 -1.81 1.48 6.58
N ARG A 81 -1.46 0.34 7.20
CA ARG A 81 -1.80 0.05 8.60
C ARG A 81 -0.55 -0.36 9.34
N PRO A 82 -0.26 0.25 10.50
CA PRO A 82 0.77 -0.26 11.41
C PRO A 82 0.33 -1.64 11.91
N GLY A 83 0.80 -2.72 11.28
CA GLY A 83 0.49 -4.09 11.71
C GLY A 83 0.68 -5.16 10.65
N GLN A 84 0.31 -4.93 9.38
CA GLN A 84 0.51 -5.91 8.30
C GLN A 84 0.55 -5.22 6.93
N CYS A 85 1.75 -4.94 6.41
CA CYS A 85 1.99 -4.65 5.00
C CYS A 85 2.95 -5.71 4.44
N ARG A 86 2.47 -6.95 4.24
CA ARG A 86 3.19 -7.95 3.42
C ARG A 86 2.81 -7.72 1.96
N ALA A 87 3.55 -6.87 1.28
CA ALA A 87 3.51 -6.78 -0.18
C ALA A 87 4.27 -7.97 -0.78
N GLU A 88 3.58 -9.10 -1.01
CA GLU A 88 4.18 -10.23 -1.70
C GLU A 88 4.15 -9.98 -3.21
N ARG A 89 5.21 -9.34 -3.73
CA ARG A 89 5.52 -9.45 -5.16
C ARG A 89 5.94 -10.89 -5.43
N ALA A 90 5.01 -11.71 -5.93
CA ALA A 90 5.35 -12.94 -6.63
C ALA A 90 6.02 -12.59 -7.97
N ARG A 91 7.34 -12.35 -7.95
CA ARG A 91 8.31 -12.69 -9.01
C ARG A 91 9.70 -12.18 -8.61
N ALA A 92 10.53 -13.11 -8.16
CA ALA A 92 11.98 -13.02 -8.30
C ALA A 92 12.48 -14.40 -8.75
N ASP A 93 11.97 -14.86 -9.90
CA ASP A 93 12.59 -15.95 -10.62
C ASP A 93 13.45 -15.31 -11.72
N GLN A 94 14.74 -15.13 -11.43
CA GLN A 94 15.79 -15.13 -12.44
C GLN A 94 17.16 -15.45 -11.81
N PRO A 95 17.89 -16.42 -12.39
CA PRO A 95 19.08 -17.02 -11.80
C PRO A 95 20.31 -16.12 -12.01
N ARG A 96 21.08 -15.86 -10.96
CA ARG A 96 22.43 -15.31 -11.12
C ARG A 96 23.36 -16.42 -11.59
N GLN A 97 23.56 -16.50 -12.89
CA GLN A 97 24.76 -17.13 -13.44
C GLN A 97 25.98 -16.35 -12.97
N HIS A 98 26.86 -17.01 -12.21
CA HIS A 98 28.20 -16.51 -11.97
C HIS A 98 29.15 -17.14 -13.00
N PRO A 99 29.84 -16.35 -13.84
CA PRO A 99 30.84 -16.88 -14.75
C PRO A 99 32.05 -17.40 -13.95
N PHE A 100 32.39 -18.67 -14.18
CA PHE A 100 33.60 -19.33 -13.67
C PHE A 100 34.84 -18.58 -14.17
N VAL A 101 35.38 -17.69 -13.34
CA VAL A 101 36.72 -17.12 -13.55
C VAL A 101 37.74 -18.19 -13.21
N ARG A 102 38.37 -18.75 -14.25
CA ARG A 102 39.49 -19.69 -14.17
C ARG A 102 40.63 -19.09 -13.36
N ARG A 103 40.99 -19.69 -12.23
CA ARG A 103 42.30 -19.48 -11.60
C ARG A 103 43.14 -20.74 -11.76
N ASN A 104 43.84 -20.82 -12.90
CA ASN A 104 44.84 -21.84 -13.16
C ASN A 104 46.09 -21.52 -12.30
N VAL A 105 46.16 -22.09 -11.11
CA VAL A 105 47.41 -22.14 -10.33
C VAL A 105 48.14 -23.39 -10.79
N ALA A 106 49.06 -23.22 -11.75
CA ALA A 106 49.99 -24.25 -12.14
C ALA A 106 50.85 -24.64 -10.93
N ARG A 107 50.52 -25.77 -10.29
CA ARG A 107 51.42 -26.44 -9.36
C ARG A 107 52.55 -27.09 -10.15
N ARG A 108 53.78 -26.65 -9.89
CA ARG A 108 55.00 -27.41 -10.18
C ARG A 108 54.94 -28.73 -9.38
N ASN A 109 55.06 -29.87 -10.05
CA ASN A 109 55.83 -31.02 -9.54
C ASN A 109 56.14 -32.05 -10.65
N ASN A 110 57.39 -32.01 -11.12
CA ASN A 110 58.34 -33.13 -11.16
C ASN A 110 57.83 -34.55 -11.47
N LEU A 111 58.28 -35.17 -12.58
CA LEU A 111 58.73 -36.58 -12.59
C LEU A 111 59.44 -36.97 -13.92
N HIS A 112 60.74 -37.26 -13.79
CA HIS A 112 61.61 -38.24 -14.45
C HIS A 112 61.42 -38.73 -15.91
N GLN A 113 62.60 -38.94 -16.51
CA GLN A 113 63.01 -39.67 -17.75
C GLN A 113 63.12 -38.80 -19.01
#